data_AF-A0A1Y0D3X0-F1
#
_entry.id   AF-A0A1Y0D3X0-F1
#
_cell.length_a   1.000
_cell.length_b   1.000
_cell.length_c   1.000
_cell.angle_alpha   90.00
_cell.angle_beta   90.00
_cell.angle_gamma   90.00
#
_symmetry.space_group_name_H-M   'P 1'
#
loop_
_entity.id
_entity.type
_entity.pdbx_description
1 polymer ?
#
loop_
_entity_poly.entity_id
_entity_poly.type
_entity_poly.pdbx_seq_one_letter_code
_entity_poly.pdbx_strand_id
1 'polypeptide(L)'
;MELSPYTNQPISNWSSITASLIEKYPVPLTEILEIANLSWSRLWSSVVGGEIKINEVELPATVVGYFFQKLFSHELSRRYPNEWQGEKHKNDKDLVNIKKPDYSTEMKASGQLGYALFGNRSYNQTSESSRESGKNKSGFYITLNFHGQTMTLLRIGWIDQADWIPQGSQTGQAAVLKPEVYDHKLIIIKGDYIKESPIQLLPGIGPKTAQHFHSHGVRNFHELKFYKGSDRIILNTKLAQQNYLTAF
;
A
#
# COMPACT_ATOMS: atom_id res chain seq x y z
N MET A 1 -10.06 19.83 13.88
CA MET A 1 -8.76 19.41 13.32
C MET A 1 -8.18 18.40 14.28
N GLU A 2 -8.03 17.14 13.88
CA GLU A 2 -7.17 16.23 14.63
C GLU A 2 -5.74 16.79 14.56
N LEU A 3 -5.13 17.02 15.71
CA LEU A 3 -3.71 17.39 15.75
C LEU A 3 -2.89 16.17 15.33
N SER A 4 -1.95 16.37 14.41
CA SER A 4 -1.02 15.31 14.01
C SER A 4 -0.26 14.79 15.23
N PRO A 5 -0.18 13.47 15.43
CA PRO A 5 0.55 12.86 16.55
C PRO A 5 2.07 13.10 16.45
N TYR A 6 2.57 13.57 15.31
CA TYR A 6 3.98 13.90 15.07
C TYR A 6 4.28 15.39 15.25
N THR A 7 3.28 16.21 15.59
CA THR A 7 3.44 17.65 15.76
C THR A 7 4.48 17.96 16.83
N ASN A 8 5.46 18.81 16.50
CA ASN A 8 6.58 19.20 17.38
C ASN A 8 7.46 18.02 17.85
N GLN A 9 7.40 16.87 17.18
CA GLN A 9 8.25 15.72 17.49
C GLN A 9 9.41 15.62 16.49
N PRO A 10 10.65 15.39 16.96
CA PRO A 10 11.77 15.14 16.05
C PRO A 10 11.55 13.84 15.27
N ILE A 11 12.05 13.75 14.03
CA ILE A 11 11.88 12.59 13.14
C ILE A 11 12.34 11.28 13.83
N SER A 12 13.38 11.35 14.66
CA SER A 12 13.88 10.22 15.44
C SER A 12 12.82 9.56 16.34
N ASN A 13 11.77 10.29 16.73
CA ASN A 13 10.69 9.78 17.56
C ASN A 13 9.51 9.23 16.74
N TRP A 14 9.47 9.46 15.42
CA TRP A 14 8.29 9.14 14.62
C TRP A 14 8.01 7.64 14.60
N SER A 15 9.04 6.78 14.47
CA SER A 15 8.84 5.33 14.47
C SER A 15 8.20 4.80 15.75
N SER A 16 8.55 5.33 16.93
CA SER A 16 7.95 4.90 18.20
C SER A 16 6.52 5.41 18.37
N ILE A 17 6.24 6.62 17.89
CA ILE A 17 4.88 7.17 17.81
C ILE A 17 4.02 6.28 16.91
N THR A 18 4.50 5.94 15.71
CA THR A 18 3.79 5.05 14.77
C THR A 18 3.51 3.70 15.40
N ALA A 19 4.49 3.07 16.04
CA ALA A 19 4.29 1.80 16.73
C ALA A 19 3.17 1.89 17.78
N SER A 20 3.15 2.96 18.58
CA SER A 20 2.13 3.20 19.61
C SER A 20 0.73 3.45 19.02
N LEU A 21 0.65 4.11 17.85
CA LEU A 21 -0.61 4.32 17.14
C LEU A 21 -1.16 3.00 16.59
N ILE A 22 -0.30 2.18 15.99
CA ILE A 22 -0.66 0.90 15.40
C ILE A 22 -1.07 -0.13 16.47
N GLU A 23 -0.40 -0.13 17.63
CA GLU A 23 -0.80 -0.97 18.77
C GLU A 23 -2.23 -0.67 19.25
N LYS A 24 -2.65 0.59 19.15
CA LYS A 24 -4.01 1.03 19.52
C LYS A 24 -5.03 0.92 18.39
N TYR A 25 -4.60 0.56 17.18
CA TYR A 25 -5.51 0.44 16.04
C TYR A 25 -6.43 -0.76 16.25
N PRO A 26 -7.75 -0.63 16.05
CA PRO A 26 -8.72 -1.63 16.52
C PRO A 26 -8.75 -2.92 15.69
N VAL A 27 -8.07 -2.97 14.54
CA VAL A 27 -7.95 -4.18 13.71
C VAL A 27 -6.51 -4.70 13.75
N PRO A 28 -6.27 -5.93 14.21
CA PRO A 28 -4.92 -6.50 14.26
C PRO A 28 -4.24 -6.55 12.89
N LEU A 29 -2.91 -6.40 12.86
CA LEU A 29 -2.13 -6.46 11.60
C LEU A 29 -2.32 -7.77 10.83
N THR A 30 -2.44 -8.88 11.55
CA THR A 30 -2.69 -10.21 10.98
C THR A 30 -4.05 -10.27 10.28
N GLU A 31 -5.06 -9.60 10.82
CA GLU A 31 -6.39 -9.53 10.24
C GLU A 31 -6.44 -8.57 9.05
N ILE A 32 -5.74 -7.43 9.11
CA ILE A 32 -5.58 -6.55 7.94
C ILE A 32 -4.96 -7.32 6.76
N LEU A 33 -3.92 -8.12 7.03
CA LEU A 33 -3.31 -8.98 6.03
C LEU A 33 -4.28 -10.02 5.46
N GLU A 34 -5.05 -10.67 6.33
CA GLU A 34 -6.05 -11.68 5.93
C GLU A 34 -7.12 -11.07 5.02
N ILE A 35 -7.69 -9.93 5.41
CA ILE A 35 -8.70 -9.21 4.62
C ILE A 35 -8.09 -8.74 3.29
N ALA A 36 -6.85 -8.25 3.28
CA ALA A 36 -6.16 -7.86 2.06
C ALA A 36 -6.00 -9.04 1.09
N ASN A 37 -5.46 -10.16 1.57
CA ASN A 37 -5.28 -11.36 0.74
C ASN A 37 -6.61 -11.90 0.20
N LEU A 38 -7.65 -11.94 1.05
CA LEU A 38 -8.98 -12.39 0.64
C LEU A 38 -9.59 -11.46 -0.42
N SER A 39 -9.48 -10.14 -0.23
CA SER A 39 -9.99 -9.15 -1.16
C SER A 39 -9.25 -9.21 -2.50
N TRP A 40 -7.94 -9.39 -2.45
CA TRP A 40 -7.09 -9.54 -3.63
C TRP A 40 -7.42 -10.82 -4.40
N SER A 41 -7.56 -11.95 -3.69
CA SER A 41 -7.96 -13.23 -4.28
C SER A 41 -9.36 -13.15 -4.92
N ARG A 42 -10.33 -12.52 -4.25
CA ARG A 42 -11.68 -12.31 -4.77
C ARG A 42 -11.68 -11.44 -6.03
N LEU A 43 -10.88 -10.38 -6.06
CA LEU A 43 -10.76 -9.53 -7.26
C LEU A 43 -10.34 -10.37 -8.47
N TRP A 44 -9.26 -11.13 -8.36
CA TRP A 44 -8.71 -11.87 -9.50
C TRP A 44 -9.46 -13.16 -9.83
N SER A 45 -10.28 -13.68 -8.91
CA SER A 45 -11.21 -14.80 -9.18
C SER A 45 -12.60 -14.35 -9.64
N SER A 46 -12.86 -13.05 -9.73
CA SER A 46 -14.16 -12.52 -10.14
C SER A 46 -14.43 -12.70 -11.64
N VAL A 47 -15.71 -12.76 -11.98
CA VAL A 47 -16.21 -12.87 -13.35
C VAL A 47 -17.17 -11.71 -13.63
N VAL A 48 -16.88 -10.92 -14.65
CA VAL A 48 -17.71 -9.81 -15.11
C VAL A 48 -18.80 -10.35 -16.02
N GLY A 49 -20.06 -10.01 -15.73
CA GLY A 49 -21.22 -10.46 -16.51
C GLY A 49 -21.45 -11.97 -16.50
N GLY A 50 -20.74 -12.73 -15.65
CA GLY A 50 -20.78 -14.19 -15.66
C GLY A 50 -19.97 -14.86 -16.78
N GLU A 51 -19.28 -14.08 -17.63
CA GLU A 51 -18.58 -14.59 -18.82
C GLU A 51 -17.09 -14.29 -18.83
N ILE A 52 -16.68 -13.08 -18.41
CA ILE A 52 -15.31 -12.60 -18.58
C ILE A 52 -14.58 -12.69 -17.24
N LYS A 53 -13.55 -13.52 -17.14
CA LYS A 53 -12.72 -13.57 -15.93
C LYS A 53 -11.85 -12.33 -15.82
N ILE A 54 -11.86 -11.68 -14.66
CA ILE A 54 -11.09 -10.45 -14.44
C ILE A 54 -9.58 -10.65 -14.65
N ASN A 55 -9.05 -11.81 -14.29
CA ASN A 55 -7.62 -12.12 -14.45
C ASN A 55 -7.16 -12.27 -15.91
N GLU A 56 -8.07 -12.33 -16.87
CA GLU A 56 -7.77 -12.35 -18.31
C GLU A 56 -7.85 -10.94 -18.93
N VAL A 57 -8.26 -9.93 -18.16
CA VAL A 57 -8.43 -8.55 -18.61
C VAL A 57 -7.27 -7.68 -18.13
N GLU A 58 -6.71 -6.88 -19.04
CA GLU A 58 -5.76 -5.83 -18.66
C GLU A 58 -6.51 -4.65 -18.03
N LEU A 59 -6.45 -4.57 -16.70
CA LEU A 59 -7.10 -3.52 -15.94
C LEU A 59 -6.14 -2.37 -15.61
N PRO A 60 -6.56 -1.09 -15.77
CA PRO A 60 -5.80 0.04 -15.24
C PRO A 60 -5.59 -0.09 -13.73
N ALA A 61 -4.42 0.34 -13.25
CA ALA A 61 -4.07 0.23 -11.82
C ALA A 61 -5.07 0.93 -10.89
N THR A 62 -5.69 2.02 -11.35
CA THR A 62 -6.75 2.74 -10.63
C THR A 62 -8.01 1.90 -10.44
N VAL A 63 -8.38 1.10 -11.44
CA VAL A 63 -9.54 0.19 -11.39
C VAL A 63 -9.26 -0.96 -10.43
N VAL A 64 -8.08 -1.56 -10.51
CA VAL A 64 -7.62 -2.60 -9.56
C VAL A 64 -7.65 -2.07 -8.12
N GLY A 65 -7.09 -0.89 -7.89
CA GLY A 65 -7.09 -0.23 -6.58
C GLY A 65 -8.50 0.04 -6.05
N TYR A 66 -9.40 0.53 -6.91
CA TYR A 66 -10.79 0.79 -6.54
C TYR A 66 -11.54 -0.48 -6.12
N PHE A 67 -11.46 -1.55 -6.92
CA PHE A 67 -12.12 -2.80 -6.56
C PHE A 67 -11.52 -3.44 -5.30
N PHE A 68 -10.20 -3.41 -5.16
CA PHE A 68 -9.54 -3.88 -3.94
C PHE A 68 -10.07 -3.15 -2.71
N GLN A 69 -10.15 -1.81 -2.75
CA GLN A 69 -10.71 -1.00 -1.68
C GLN A 69 -12.17 -1.39 -1.37
N LYS A 70 -13.02 -1.54 -2.40
CA LYS A 70 -14.43 -1.90 -2.20
C LYS A 70 -14.59 -3.29 -1.58
N LEU A 71 -13.81 -4.27 -2.02
CA LEU A 71 -13.82 -5.62 -1.46
C LEU A 71 -13.29 -5.64 -0.02
N PHE A 72 -12.21 -4.91 0.26
CA PHE A 72 -11.63 -4.79 1.60
C PHE A 72 -12.65 -4.18 2.57
N SER A 73 -13.23 -3.04 2.17
CA SER A 73 -14.23 -2.32 2.96
C SER A 73 -15.47 -3.18 3.23
N HIS A 74 -15.96 -3.88 2.21
CA HIS A 74 -17.07 -4.81 2.35
C HIS A 74 -16.76 -5.94 3.34
N GLU A 75 -15.59 -6.58 3.22
CA GLU A 75 -15.19 -7.67 4.11
C GLU A 75 -15.01 -7.18 5.56
N LEU A 76 -14.40 -6.02 5.78
CA LEU A 76 -14.24 -5.45 7.12
C LEU A 76 -15.61 -5.12 7.75
N SER A 77 -16.52 -4.53 6.97
CA SER A 77 -17.89 -4.24 7.42
C SER A 77 -18.68 -5.51 7.72
N ARG A 78 -18.44 -6.60 6.97
CA ARG A 78 -19.07 -7.90 7.20
C ARG A 78 -18.60 -8.53 8.52
N ARG A 79 -17.31 -8.40 8.85
CA ARG A 79 -16.74 -8.90 10.12
C ARG A 79 -17.17 -8.06 11.33
N TYR A 80 -17.33 -6.76 11.13
CA TYR A 80 -17.67 -5.80 12.20
C TYR A 80 -18.84 -4.88 11.83
N PRO A 81 -20.06 -5.41 11.64
CA PRO A 81 -21.18 -4.65 11.06
C PRO A 81 -21.66 -3.45 11.89
N ASN A 82 -21.34 -3.44 13.19
CA ASN A 82 -21.70 -2.37 14.11
C ASN A 82 -20.55 -1.40 14.41
N GLU A 83 -19.37 -1.60 13.81
CA GLU A 83 -18.18 -0.77 14.07
C GLU A 83 -17.58 -0.21 12.79
N TRP A 84 -17.63 -0.97 11.71
CA TRP A 84 -17.03 -0.60 10.44
C TRP A 84 -18.08 -0.59 9.32
N GLN A 85 -17.97 0.41 8.46
CA GLN A 85 -18.70 0.48 7.20
C GLN A 85 -17.79 1.04 6.11
N GLY A 86 -18.17 0.85 4.84
CA GLY A 86 -17.59 1.62 3.75
C GLY A 86 -18.08 3.06 3.69
N GLU A 87 -17.36 3.88 2.92
CA GLU A 87 -17.77 5.26 2.62
C GLU A 87 -19.23 5.34 2.12
N LYS A 88 -19.97 6.32 2.65
CA LYS A 88 -21.35 6.66 2.22
C LYS A 88 -21.43 8.09 1.70
N HIS A 89 -20.59 8.97 2.23
CA HIS A 89 -20.55 10.39 1.89
C HIS A 89 -19.19 10.77 1.30
N LYS A 90 -19.17 11.84 0.50
CA LYS A 90 -17.97 12.33 -0.20
C LYS A 90 -16.77 12.61 0.72
N ASN A 91 -17.04 12.95 1.98
CA ASN A 91 -16.02 13.30 2.97
C ASN A 91 -15.61 12.12 3.87
N ASP A 92 -16.25 10.96 3.73
CA ASP A 92 -15.90 9.76 4.48
C ASP A 92 -14.54 9.24 4.01
N LYS A 93 -13.75 8.70 4.94
CA LYS A 93 -12.61 7.86 4.57
C LYS A 93 -13.10 6.54 4.00
N ASP A 94 -12.21 5.84 3.31
CA ASP A 94 -12.56 4.60 2.58
C ASP A 94 -13.09 3.49 3.51
N LEU A 95 -12.53 3.42 4.73
CA LEU A 95 -12.99 2.59 5.83
C LEU A 95 -13.46 3.51 6.97
N VAL A 96 -14.74 3.47 7.31
CA VAL A 96 -15.34 4.34 8.34
C VAL A 96 -15.56 3.55 9.61
N ASN A 97 -14.91 3.97 10.70
CA ASN A 97 -15.22 3.44 12.02
C ASN A 97 -16.35 4.26 12.66
N ILE A 98 -17.52 3.65 12.81
CA ILE A 98 -18.75 4.31 13.26
C ILE A 98 -18.67 4.66 14.76
N LYS A 99 -18.01 3.82 15.56
CA LYS A 99 -17.93 4.00 17.02
C LYS A 99 -16.81 4.95 17.43
N LYS A 100 -15.70 4.93 16.70
CA LYS A 100 -14.49 5.70 16.99
C LYS A 100 -13.94 6.31 15.69
N PRO A 101 -14.51 7.44 15.22
CA PRO A 101 -14.20 8.03 13.93
C PRO A 101 -12.72 8.30 13.66
N ASP A 102 -11.92 8.57 14.70
CA ASP A 102 -10.47 8.80 14.63
C ASP A 102 -9.69 7.60 14.04
N TYR A 103 -10.24 6.39 14.12
CA TYR A 103 -9.66 5.20 13.47
C TYR A 103 -10.10 5.00 12.02
N SER A 104 -10.99 5.85 11.50
CA SER A 104 -11.36 5.80 10.09
C SER A 104 -10.11 5.94 9.21
N THR A 105 -10.05 5.14 8.15
CA THR A 105 -8.81 4.84 7.45
C THR A 105 -8.96 5.03 5.95
N GLU A 106 -8.00 5.75 5.36
CA GLU A 106 -7.84 5.89 3.92
C GLU A 106 -7.14 4.66 3.34
N MET A 107 -7.47 4.32 2.10
CA MET A 107 -6.78 3.30 1.32
C MET A 107 -6.10 3.94 0.12
N LYS A 108 -4.88 3.48 -0.20
CA LYS A 108 -4.16 3.90 -1.41
C LYS A 108 -3.47 2.71 -2.06
N ALA A 109 -3.72 2.49 -3.34
CA ALA A 109 -3.08 1.45 -4.12
C ALA A 109 -2.21 2.04 -5.23
N SER A 110 -1.08 1.40 -5.53
CA SER A 110 -0.15 1.81 -6.59
C SER A 110 0.32 0.58 -7.37
N GLY A 111 0.02 0.56 -8.67
CA GLY A 111 0.42 -0.52 -9.59
C GLY A 111 1.75 -0.26 -10.31
N GLN A 112 2.42 0.86 -10.01
CA GLN A 112 3.71 1.17 -10.62
C GLN A 112 4.80 0.30 -10.02
N LEU A 113 5.73 -0.15 -10.88
CA LEU A 113 6.92 -0.86 -10.41
C LEU A 113 7.73 0.03 -9.46
N GLY A 114 7.84 -0.41 -8.21
CA GLY A 114 8.43 0.32 -7.09
C GLY A 114 7.50 0.38 -5.88
N TYR A 115 7.92 1.10 -4.84
CA TYR A 115 7.20 1.17 -3.56
C TYR A 115 6.57 2.54 -3.27
N ALA A 116 6.68 3.47 -4.22
CA ALA A 116 6.11 4.80 -4.11
C ALA A 116 4.58 4.80 -4.17
N LEU A 117 3.98 5.71 -3.43
CA LEU A 117 2.55 6.02 -3.44
C LEU A 117 2.32 7.36 -4.13
N PHE A 118 1.19 7.44 -4.81
CA PHE A 118 0.80 8.59 -5.61
C PHE A 118 -0.57 9.08 -5.12
N GLY A 119 -0.61 10.35 -4.73
CA GLY A 119 -1.79 11.02 -4.22
C GLY A 119 -2.49 11.86 -5.28
N ASN A 120 -3.79 12.10 -5.09
CA ASN A 120 -4.60 13.02 -5.88
C ASN A 120 -4.03 14.45 -5.88
N ARG A 121 -4.09 15.15 -7.02
CA ARG A 121 -3.61 16.54 -7.12
C ARG A 121 -4.24 17.50 -6.09
N SER A 122 -5.45 17.20 -5.64
CA SER A 122 -6.19 18.00 -4.64
C SER A 122 -5.59 17.97 -3.23
N TYR A 123 -4.51 17.24 -2.96
CA TYR A 123 -3.80 17.34 -1.67
C TYR A 123 -3.32 18.78 -1.36
N ASN A 124 -3.26 19.66 -2.36
CA ASN A 124 -2.73 21.03 -2.26
C ASN A 124 -3.73 22.19 -2.42
N GLN A 125 -5.03 21.93 -2.51
CA GLN A 125 -5.99 23.04 -2.52
C GLN A 125 -6.35 23.37 -1.07
N THR A 126 -5.49 24.11 -0.38
CA THR A 126 -5.94 24.97 0.73
C THR A 126 -6.75 26.08 0.10
N SER A 127 -8.04 25.85 -0.17
CA SER A 127 -8.91 26.97 -0.52
C SER A 127 -8.98 27.89 0.69
N GLU A 128 -8.79 29.19 0.53
CA GLU A 128 -8.96 30.16 1.62
C GLU A 128 -10.39 30.12 2.22
N SER A 129 -11.33 29.45 1.54
CA SER A 129 -12.67 29.08 2.00
C SER A 129 -12.76 27.75 2.78
N SER A 130 -11.67 27.03 3.03
CA SER A 130 -11.66 25.68 3.62
C SER A 130 -11.72 25.64 5.15
N ARG A 131 -12.34 26.63 5.80
CA ARG A 131 -12.73 26.45 7.21
C ARG A 131 -13.89 25.45 7.34
N GLU A 132 -14.61 25.13 6.25
CA GLU A 132 -15.86 24.34 6.34
C GLU A 132 -16.07 23.20 5.33
N SER A 133 -15.19 22.89 4.36
CA SER A 133 -15.57 21.91 3.30
C SER A 133 -14.49 20.98 2.72
N GLY A 134 -13.26 20.99 3.23
CA GLY A 134 -12.23 20.04 2.80
C GLY A 134 -12.23 18.77 3.63
N LYS A 135 -12.29 17.58 3.00
CA LYS A 135 -12.00 16.29 3.64
C LYS A 135 -10.65 16.40 4.37
N ASN A 136 -10.63 16.27 5.70
CA ASN A 136 -9.38 16.18 6.45
C ASN A 136 -8.66 14.91 5.97
N LYS A 137 -7.49 15.10 5.34
CA LYS A 137 -6.74 14.00 4.72
C LYS A 137 -5.70 13.38 5.65
N SER A 138 -5.56 13.92 6.87
CA SER A 138 -4.71 13.33 7.90
C SER A 138 -5.42 12.14 8.56
N GLY A 139 -4.64 11.14 8.97
CA GLY A 139 -5.10 10.02 9.78
C GLY A 139 -4.54 8.68 9.34
N PHE A 140 -5.22 7.59 9.68
CA PHE A 140 -4.77 6.25 9.30
C PHE A 140 -4.86 5.99 7.80
N TYR A 141 -3.86 5.29 7.27
CA TYR A 141 -3.78 4.81 5.90
C TYR A 141 -3.41 3.33 5.88
N ILE A 142 -4.11 2.55 5.05
CA ILE A 142 -3.66 1.24 4.56
C ILE A 142 -3.23 1.41 3.11
N THR A 143 -2.02 0.98 2.78
CA THR A 143 -1.45 1.18 1.44
C THR A 143 -1.02 -0.12 0.82
N LEU A 144 -1.25 -0.28 -0.49
CA LEU A 144 -0.90 -1.47 -1.24
C LEU A 144 -0.12 -1.11 -2.51
N ASN A 145 1.10 -1.60 -2.64
CA ASN A 145 1.77 -1.69 -3.93
C ASN A 145 1.52 -3.07 -4.54
N PHE A 146 1.40 -3.10 -5.86
CA PHE A 146 1.23 -4.32 -6.62
C PHE A 146 1.90 -4.20 -7.99
N HIS A 147 2.15 -5.34 -8.62
CA HIS A 147 2.60 -5.42 -10.01
C HIS A 147 1.82 -6.51 -10.72
N GLY A 148 1.06 -6.14 -11.75
CA GLY A 148 0.09 -7.06 -12.37
C GLY A 148 -0.91 -7.56 -11.33
N GLN A 149 -0.98 -8.88 -11.15
CA GLN A 149 -1.87 -9.54 -10.19
C GLN A 149 -1.19 -9.87 -8.86
N THR A 150 0.02 -9.38 -8.63
CA THR A 150 0.81 -9.71 -7.43
C THR A 150 0.85 -8.53 -6.47
N MET A 151 0.41 -8.73 -5.23
CA MET A 151 0.69 -7.80 -4.13
C MET A 151 2.18 -7.78 -3.85
N THR A 152 2.78 -6.59 -3.68
CA THR A 152 4.23 -6.45 -3.47
C THR A 152 4.58 -5.74 -2.16
N LEU A 153 3.72 -4.85 -1.66
CA LEU A 153 3.94 -4.20 -0.37
C LEU A 153 2.63 -3.72 0.26
N LEU A 154 2.27 -4.29 1.41
CA LEU A 154 1.15 -3.84 2.25
C LEU A 154 1.70 -3.07 3.46
N ARG A 155 1.16 -1.88 3.74
CA ARG A 155 1.56 -1.06 4.90
C ARG A 155 0.35 -0.47 5.61
N ILE A 156 0.51 -0.17 6.89
CA ILE A 156 -0.41 0.66 7.67
C ILE A 156 0.36 1.76 8.41
N GLY A 157 -0.25 2.92 8.60
CA GLY A 157 0.34 4.00 9.37
C GLY A 157 -0.54 5.22 9.46
N TRP A 158 0.01 6.32 9.98
CA TRP A 158 -0.65 7.62 10.00
C TRP A 158 0.07 8.57 9.05
N ILE A 159 -0.67 9.15 8.10
CA ILE A 159 -0.12 10.13 7.15
C ILE A 159 -0.85 11.44 7.37
N ASP A 160 -0.09 12.53 7.47
CA ASP A 160 -0.63 13.88 7.54
C ASP A 160 -0.80 14.48 6.14
N GLN A 161 -1.74 15.40 5.98
CA GLN A 161 -1.87 16.13 4.72
C GLN A 161 -0.54 16.82 4.30
N ALA A 162 0.22 17.34 5.26
CA ALA A 162 1.51 18.00 5.03
C ALA A 162 2.68 17.05 4.68
N ASP A 163 2.47 15.74 4.75
CA ASP A 163 3.43 14.72 4.32
C ASP A 163 3.46 14.55 2.80
N TRP A 164 2.40 14.99 2.12
CA TRP A 164 2.30 14.98 0.66
C TRP A 164 3.04 16.17 0.07
N ILE A 165 3.99 15.89 -0.82
CA ILE A 165 4.73 16.89 -1.60
C ILE A 165 3.90 17.25 -2.85
N PRO A 166 3.55 18.54 -3.02
CA PRO A 166 3.02 19.05 -4.29
C PRO A 166 4.00 18.85 -5.44
N GLN A 167 3.50 18.50 -6.62
CA GLN A 167 4.25 18.75 -7.85
C GLN A 167 3.81 20.09 -8.43
N GLY A 168 4.77 20.99 -8.65
CA GLY A 168 4.56 22.41 -8.93
C GLY A 168 4.09 22.75 -10.36
N SER A 169 3.85 21.77 -11.24
CA SER A 169 3.38 22.03 -12.61
C SER A 169 1.88 21.74 -12.77
N GLN A 170 1.17 22.58 -13.53
CA GLN A 170 -0.25 22.37 -13.89
C GLN A 170 -0.48 21.12 -14.75
N THR A 171 0.58 20.44 -15.18
CA THR A 171 0.49 19.21 -15.94
C THR A 171 0.39 18.02 -14.99
N GLY A 172 -0.66 17.20 -15.14
CA GLY A 172 -0.51 15.74 -15.01
C GLY A 172 -0.32 15.10 -13.63
N GLN A 173 0.59 15.61 -12.81
CA GLN A 173 1.40 14.79 -11.93
C GLN A 173 0.78 14.60 -10.55
N ALA A 174 0.92 13.39 -10.02
CA ALA A 174 0.41 13.01 -8.71
C ALA A 174 1.28 13.57 -7.58
N ALA A 175 0.67 13.81 -6.41
CA ALA A 175 1.43 14.14 -5.20
C ALA A 175 2.23 12.90 -4.74
N VAL A 176 3.40 13.11 -4.15
CA VAL A 176 4.26 12.02 -3.65
C VAL A 176 4.55 12.22 -2.16
N LEU A 177 4.79 11.14 -1.42
CA LEU A 177 5.17 11.25 0.00
C LEU A 177 6.66 11.54 0.14
N LYS A 178 7.01 12.26 1.21
CA LYS A 178 8.40 12.47 1.63
C LYS A 178 9.04 11.12 2.04
N PRO A 179 10.35 10.91 1.80
CA PRO A 179 11.05 9.67 2.16
C PRO A 179 10.86 9.26 3.63
N GLU A 180 10.99 10.20 4.56
CA GLU A 180 10.88 9.96 6.01
C GLU A 180 9.50 9.42 6.45
N VAL A 181 8.46 9.63 5.64
CA VAL A 181 7.11 9.09 5.90
C VAL A 181 7.12 7.58 5.67
N TYR A 182 7.80 7.11 4.63
CA TYR A 182 7.94 5.68 4.37
C TYR A 182 8.78 5.00 5.44
N ASP A 183 9.85 5.65 5.90
CA ASP A 183 10.80 5.08 6.84
C ASP A 183 10.25 5.04 8.28
N HIS A 184 9.41 6.02 8.65
CA HIS A 184 9.01 6.20 10.05
C HIS A 184 7.51 6.18 10.33
N LYS A 185 6.66 6.58 9.38
CA LYS A 185 5.20 6.70 9.59
C LYS A 185 4.39 5.53 9.06
N LEU A 186 5.00 4.65 8.27
CA LEU A 186 4.35 3.47 7.68
C LEU A 186 5.05 2.18 8.12
N ILE A 187 4.29 1.26 8.71
CA ILE A 187 4.76 -0.06 9.09
C ILE A 187 4.37 -1.06 8.00
N ILE A 188 5.34 -1.88 7.58
CA ILE A 188 5.11 -2.99 6.65
C ILE A 188 4.36 -4.12 7.37
N ILE A 189 3.25 -4.55 6.78
CA ILE A 189 2.52 -5.74 7.22
C ILE A 189 3.11 -6.94 6.50
N LYS A 190 4.02 -7.65 7.16
CA LYS A 190 4.72 -8.80 6.57
C LYS A 190 3.76 -9.95 6.25
N GLY A 191 3.99 -10.62 5.13
CA GLY A 191 3.25 -11.82 4.75
C GLY A 191 3.86 -12.52 3.54
N ASP A 192 3.37 -13.72 3.27
CA ASP A 192 3.86 -14.60 2.20
C ASP A 192 3.74 -14.00 0.80
N TYR A 193 2.83 -13.05 0.60
CA TYR A 193 2.64 -12.35 -0.67
C TYR A 193 3.94 -11.72 -1.21
N ILE A 194 4.86 -11.32 -0.32
CA ILE A 194 6.12 -10.67 -0.69
C ILE A 194 6.99 -11.63 -1.53
N LYS A 195 6.87 -12.95 -1.32
CA LYS A 195 7.67 -13.98 -2.01
C LYS A 195 7.45 -13.95 -3.52
N GLU A 196 6.26 -13.56 -3.96
CA GLU A 196 5.90 -13.47 -5.37
C GLU A 196 6.31 -12.15 -6.04
N SER A 197 6.89 -11.22 -5.28
CA SER A 197 7.29 -9.92 -5.79
C SER A 197 8.29 -10.05 -6.95
N PRO A 198 8.13 -9.27 -8.04
CA PRO A 198 9.05 -9.29 -9.17
C PRO A 198 10.48 -8.95 -8.76
N ILE A 199 11.45 -9.62 -9.37
CA ILE A 199 12.88 -9.46 -9.07
C ILE A 199 13.38 -8.02 -9.24
N GLN A 200 12.75 -7.25 -10.13
CA GLN A 200 13.03 -5.83 -10.38
C GLN A 200 12.81 -4.94 -9.16
N LEU A 201 12.07 -5.41 -8.15
CA LEU A 201 11.86 -4.67 -6.92
C LEU A 201 13.02 -4.81 -5.92
N LEU A 202 14.01 -5.68 -6.19
CA LEU A 202 15.23 -5.72 -5.41
C LEU A 202 16.15 -4.55 -5.75
N PRO A 203 16.80 -3.93 -4.74
CA PRO A 203 17.81 -2.91 -4.98
C PRO A 203 18.89 -3.39 -5.95
N GLY A 204 19.19 -2.56 -6.95
CA GLY A 204 20.25 -2.85 -7.95
C GLY A 204 19.82 -3.74 -9.12
N ILE A 205 18.57 -4.20 -9.18
CA ILE A 205 18.06 -4.97 -10.32
C ILE A 205 17.38 -4.06 -11.34
N GLY A 206 18.16 -3.59 -12.32
CA GLY A 206 17.64 -2.88 -13.49
C GLY A 206 17.02 -3.80 -14.56
N PRO A 207 16.40 -3.24 -15.61
CA PRO A 207 15.70 -4.03 -16.64
C PRO A 207 16.55 -5.10 -17.33
N LYS A 208 17.81 -4.79 -17.65
CA LYS A 208 18.74 -5.76 -18.27
C LYS A 208 19.08 -6.91 -17.33
N THR A 209 19.36 -6.60 -16.06
CA THR A 209 19.64 -7.61 -15.03
C THR A 209 18.42 -8.49 -14.81
N ALA A 210 17.21 -7.92 -14.79
CA ALA A 210 15.99 -8.70 -14.67
C ALA A 210 15.79 -9.67 -15.84
N GLN A 211 16.07 -9.25 -17.08
CA GLN A 211 16.04 -10.15 -18.24
C GLN A 211 17.04 -11.32 -18.10
N HIS A 212 18.24 -11.06 -17.59
CA HIS A 212 19.22 -12.10 -17.27
C HIS A 212 18.71 -13.08 -16.21
N PHE A 213 18.05 -12.58 -15.16
CA PHE A 213 17.48 -13.46 -14.13
C PHE A 213 16.35 -14.31 -14.71
N HIS A 214 15.48 -13.71 -15.54
CA HIS A 214 14.37 -14.41 -16.19
C HIS A 214 14.86 -15.54 -17.12
N SER A 215 15.96 -15.35 -17.87
CA SER A 215 16.52 -16.40 -18.72
C SER A 215 17.09 -17.59 -17.93
N HIS A 216 17.34 -17.41 -16.63
CA HIS A 216 17.77 -18.45 -15.70
C HIS A 216 16.63 -18.96 -14.81
N GLY A 217 15.38 -18.64 -15.13
CA GLY A 217 14.21 -19.09 -14.39
C GLY A 217 14.00 -18.41 -13.04
N VAL A 218 14.60 -17.23 -12.83
CA VAL A 218 14.42 -16.42 -11.62
C VAL A 218 13.65 -15.15 -11.96
N ARG A 219 12.38 -15.07 -11.56
CA ARG A 219 11.44 -13.99 -11.84
C ARG A 219 10.98 -13.26 -10.59
N ASN A 220 10.95 -13.95 -9.46
CA ASN A 220 10.48 -13.40 -8.19
C ASN A 220 11.45 -13.68 -7.02
N PHE A 221 11.11 -13.16 -5.84
CA PHE A 221 11.93 -13.30 -4.65
C PHE A 221 12.01 -14.76 -4.18
N HIS A 222 10.93 -15.55 -4.31
CA HIS A 222 10.90 -16.96 -3.99
C HIS A 222 11.93 -17.75 -4.81
N GLU A 223 11.90 -17.61 -6.12
CA GLU A 223 12.80 -18.29 -7.04
C GLU A 223 14.26 -17.89 -6.79
N LEU A 224 14.54 -16.61 -6.47
CA LEU A 224 15.89 -16.19 -6.08
C LEU A 224 16.34 -16.86 -4.78
N LYS A 225 15.48 -16.88 -3.75
CA LYS A 225 15.75 -17.50 -2.45
C LYS A 225 16.10 -18.98 -2.60
N PHE A 226 15.42 -19.68 -3.49
CA PHE A 226 15.62 -21.11 -3.74
C PHE A 226 16.49 -21.43 -4.95
N TYR A 227 17.12 -20.43 -5.59
CA TYR A 227 18.01 -20.65 -6.72
C TYR A 227 19.17 -21.58 -6.34
N LYS A 228 19.36 -22.64 -7.14
CA LYS A 228 20.41 -23.68 -7.01
C LYS A 228 21.35 -23.76 -8.22
N GLY A 229 21.22 -22.83 -9.18
CA GLY A 229 22.11 -22.79 -10.34
C GLY A 229 23.49 -22.22 -10.00
N SER A 230 24.33 -22.09 -11.03
CA SER A 230 25.73 -21.66 -10.90
C SER A 230 26.00 -20.23 -11.41
N ASP A 231 24.97 -19.49 -11.84
CA ASP A 231 25.17 -18.13 -12.34
C ASP A 231 25.69 -17.21 -11.24
N ARG A 232 26.87 -16.63 -11.45
CA ARG A 232 27.56 -15.81 -10.45
C ARG A 232 26.80 -14.54 -10.10
N ILE A 233 26.11 -13.92 -11.06
CA ILE A 233 25.37 -12.68 -10.81
C ILE A 233 24.20 -12.98 -9.88
N ILE A 234 23.44 -14.03 -10.18
CA ILE A 234 22.29 -14.44 -9.37
C ILE A 234 22.72 -14.86 -7.96
N LEU A 235 23.80 -15.65 -7.83
CA LEU A 235 24.32 -16.08 -6.52
C LEU A 235 24.81 -14.88 -5.68
N ASN A 236 25.51 -13.93 -6.29
CA ASN A 236 25.97 -12.72 -5.59
C ASN A 236 24.79 -11.85 -5.14
N THR A 237 23.78 -11.66 -5.98
CA THR A 237 22.56 -10.94 -5.59
C THR A 237 21.82 -11.65 -4.47
N LYS A 238 21.67 -12.98 -4.54
CA LYS A 238 21.05 -13.78 -3.48
C LYS A 238 21.75 -13.58 -2.13
N LEU A 239 23.09 -13.61 -2.12
CA LEU A 239 23.89 -13.37 -0.93
C LEU A 239 23.73 -11.94 -0.42
N ALA A 240 23.83 -10.94 -1.31
CA ALA A 240 23.69 -9.53 -0.94
C ALA A 240 22.30 -9.20 -0.37
N GLN A 241 21.26 -9.90 -0.83
CA GLN A 241 19.87 -9.70 -0.41
C GLN A 241 19.40 -10.72 0.63
N GLN A 242 20.29 -11.52 1.21
CA GLN A 242 19.92 -12.64 2.09
C GLN A 242 19.02 -12.20 3.25
N ASN A 243 19.40 -11.13 3.96
CA ASN A 243 18.62 -10.60 5.09
C ASN A 243 17.19 -10.20 4.68
N TYR A 244 17.06 -9.58 3.50
CA TYR A 244 15.78 -9.19 2.95
C TYR A 244 14.95 -10.43 2.59
N LEU A 245 15.53 -11.39 1.87
CA LEU A 245 14.86 -12.64 1.47
C LEU A 245 14.47 -13.55 2.64
N THR A 246 15.12 -13.41 3.80
CA THR A 246 14.76 -14.12 5.04
C THR A 246 13.74 -13.38 5.91
N ALA A 247 13.47 -12.10 5.61
CA ALA A 247 12.56 -11.28 6.42
C ALA A 247 11.07 -11.60 6.19
N PHE A 248 10.77 -12.52 5.26
CA PHE A 248 9.46 -13.02 4.85
C PHE A 248 9.51 -14.52 4.46
#